data_AF-A0A7G6Z9W0-F1
#
_entry.id   AF-A0A7G6Z9W0-F1
#
_cell.length_a   1.000
_cell.length_b   1.000
_cell.length_c   1.000
_cell.angle_alpha   90.00
_cell.angle_beta   90.00
_cell.angle_gamma   90.00
#
_symmetry.space_group_name_H-M   'P 1'
#
loop_
_entity.id
_entity.type
_entity.pdbx_description
1 polymer ?
#
loop_
_entity_poly.entity_id
_entity_poly.type
_entity_poly.pdbx_seq_one_letter_code
_entity_poly.pdbx_strand_id
1 'polypeptide(L)'
;MTVAAPTPVIAAISPAGRAPAFADSHERIIEAGYRLFCRRAIRDVAMDEVVLASGVAKATLYRHFPTKDDLVLAILKRRETDWTFGIVDSGARSLSDQPEGRLLAIFDVFDGWFQRDDFEACTFVKVILEMGMDHPLGRASSAHLATIGTVVSGFAAEAGLTDPEEFARVWFILMKGCIVQAAAGDPRAARRARAMGELVIAANRAAVKG
;
A
#
# COMPACT_ATOMS: atom_id res chain seq x y z
N MET A 1 -15.22 33.97 10.08
CA MET A 1 -14.43 33.71 8.86
C MET A 1 -14.29 32.21 8.73
N THR A 2 -15.11 31.61 7.88
CA THR A 2 -15.17 30.16 7.70
C THR A 2 -14.03 29.74 6.80
N VAL A 3 -13.01 29.09 7.37
CA VAL A 3 -11.89 28.52 6.60
C VAL A 3 -12.47 27.39 5.76
N ALA A 4 -12.41 27.56 4.44
CA ALA A 4 -12.74 26.50 3.49
C ALA A 4 -11.78 25.33 3.70
N ALA A 5 -12.33 24.13 3.91
CA ALA A 5 -11.56 22.90 4.00
C ALA A 5 -10.80 22.67 2.68
N PRO A 6 -9.53 22.22 2.72
CA PRO A 6 -8.79 21.89 1.51
C PRO A 6 -9.50 20.74 0.78
N THR A 7 -9.75 20.94 -0.51
CA THR A 7 -10.28 19.93 -1.43
C THR A 7 -9.37 18.70 -1.40
N PRO A 8 -9.89 17.47 -1.17
CA PRO A 8 -9.04 16.29 -1.11
C PRO A 8 -8.44 16.01 -2.49
N VAL A 9 -7.11 16.02 -2.57
CA VAL A 9 -6.28 15.68 -3.74
C VAL A 9 -6.40 14.19 -4.14
N ILE A 10 -7.16 13.39 -3.39
CA ILE A 10 -7.39 11.95 -3.59
C ILE A 10 -8.52 11.69 -4.60
N ALA A 11 -8.66 12.51 -5.65
CA ALA A 11 -9.58 12.24 -6.76
C ALA A 11 -8.98 11.31 -7.83
N ALA A 12 -7.66 11.04 -7.78
CA ALA A 12 -6.96 10.34 -8.86
C ALA A 12 -6.65 8.85 -8.57
N ILE A 13 -6.94 8.33 -7.38
CA ILE A 13 -6.60 6.95 -7.03
C ILE A 13 -7.88 6.14 -6.92
N SER A 14 -8.54 5.89 -8.04
CA SER A 14 -9.61 4.90 -8.15
C SER A 14 -9.29 4.00 -9.33
N PRO A 15 -9.13 2.66 -9.17
CA PRO A 15 -9.29 1.76 -10.30
C PRO A 15 -10.80 1.54 -10.62
N ALA A 16 -11.70 2.04 -9.77
CA ALA A 16 -13.14 2.03 -10.00
C ALA A 16 -13.57 3.34 -10.67
N GLY A 17 -13.23 3.49 -11.96
CA GLY A 17 -13.57 4.69 -12.73
C GLY A 17 -13.35 4.50 -14.22
N ARG A 18 -14.20 3.67 -14.84
CA ARG A 18 -14.32 3.43 -16.29
C ARG A 18 -13.05 2.85 -16.96
N ALA A 19 -13.13 1.58 -17.36
CA ALA A 19 -12.09 0.95 -18.18
C ALA A 19 -11.80 1.84 -19.41
N PRO A 20 -10.56 2.30 -19.63
CA PRO A 20 -10.21 2.92 -20.89
C PRO A 20 -10.40 1.88 -21.99
N ALA A 21 -11.06 2.26 -23.09
CA ALA A 21 -11.50 1.37 -24.15
C ALA A 21 -10.36 0.65 -24.93
N PHE A 22 -9.11 0.73 -24.46
CA PHE A 22 -7.94 0.01 -24.98
C PHE A 22 -6.93 -0.36 -23.87
N ALA A 23 -7.39 -0.86 -22.71
CA ALA A 23 -6.46 -1.50 -21.78
C ALA A 23 -5.79 -2.70 -22.47
N ASP A 24 -4.46 -2.70 -22.52
CA ASP A 24 -3.66 -3.81 -23.08
C ASP A 24 -4.07 -5.14 -22.44
N SER A 25 -3.95 -6.24 -23.18
CA SER A 25 -4.32 -7.57 -22.70
C SER A 25 -3.57 -7.92 -21.42
N HIS A 26 -2.30 -7.52 -21.32
CA HIS A 26 -1.50 -7.63 -20.10
C HIS A 26 -2.16 -6.94 -18.90
N GLU A 27 -2.59 -5.69 -19.08
CA GLU A 27 -3.18 -4.87 -18.02
C GLU A 27 -4.53 -5.42 -17.54
N ARG A 28 -5.35 -5.90 -18.49
CA ARG A 28 -6.63 -6.55 -18.17
C ARG A 28 -6.43 -7.83 -17.35
N ILE A 29 -5.39 -8.60 -17.64
CA ILE A 29 -5.07 -9.82 -16.87
C ILE A 29 -4.63 -9.45 -15.45
N ILE A 30 -3.75 -8.46 -15.29
CA ILE A 30 -3.29 -8.00 -13.98
C ILE A 30 -4.46 -7.47 -13.14
N GLU A 31 -5.32 -6.63 -13.72
CA GLU A 31 -6.49 -6.08 -13.03
C GLU A 31 -7.47 -7.18 -12.61
N ALA A 32 -7.77 -8.13 -13.49
CA ALA A 32 -8.67 -9.25 -13.18
C ALA A 32 -8.07 -10.17 -12.10
N GLY A 33 -6.79 -10.52 -12.23
CA GLY A 33 -6.08 -11.33 -11.24
C GLY A 33 -6.07 -10.63 -9.88
N TYR A 34 -5.78 -9.32 -9.85
CA TYR A 34 -5.77 -8.55 -8.61
C TYR A 34 -7.12 -8.60 -7.88
N ARG A 35 -8.23 -8.38 -8.61
CA ARG A 35 -9.58 -8.43 -8.03
C ARG A 35 -9.96 -9.80 -7.44
N LEU A 36 -9.42 -10.88 -8.01
CA LEU A 36 -9.64 -12.23 -7.50
C LEU A 36 -8.76 -12.50 -6.26
N PHE A 37 -7.47 -12.21 -6.34
CA PHE A 37 -6.51 -12.47 -5.27
C PHE A 37 -6.66 -11.52 -4.07
N CYS A 38 -7.28 -10.35 -4.21
CA CYS A 38 -7.57 -9.50 -3.05
C CYS A 38 -8.62 -10.15 -2.13
N ARG A 39 -9.65 -10.76 -2.70
CA ARG A 39 -10.80 -11.33 -1.96
C ARG A 39 -10.65 -12.79 -1.55
N ARG A 40 -9.81 -13.56 -2.26
CA ARG A 40 -9.63 -15.01 -2.03
C ARG A 40 -8.17 -15.34 -1.77
N ALA A 41 -7.90 -16.50 -1.17
CA ALA A 41 -6.53 -16.98 -1.05
C ALA A 41 -5.95 -17.19 -2.47
N ILE A 42 -4.67 -16.88 -2.65
CA ILE A 42 -3.95 -17.11 -3.92
C ILE A 42 -4.09 -18.57 -4.34
N ARG A 43 -4.00 -19.51 -3.40
CA ARG A 43 -4.14 -20.95 -3.65
C ARG A 43 -5.51 -21.32 -4.21
N ASP A 44 -6.57 -20.64 -3.78
CA ASP A 44 -7.96 -20.95 -4.14
C ASP A 44 -8.38 -20.39 -5.50
N VAL A 45 -7.61 -19.47 -6.08
CA VAL A 45 -7.91 -18.88 -7.39
C VAL A 45 -7.19 -19.67 -8.49
N ALA A 46 -7.97 -20.17 -9.45
CA ALA A 46 -7.47 -20.86 -10.64
C ALA A 46 -7.18 -19.87 -11.77
N MET A 47 -6.17 -20.19 -12.61
CA MET A 47 -5.83 -19.35 -13.77
C MET A 47 -6.99 -19.24 -14.77
N ASP A 48 -7.82 -20.28 -14.91
CA ASP A 48 -9.00 -20.24 -15.79
C ASP A 48 -10.07 -19.25 -15.31
N GLU A 49 -10.16 -18.98 -14.00
CA GLU A 49 -11.03 -17.92 -13.47
C GLU A 49 -10.51 -16.53 -13.86
N VAL A 50 -9.17 -16.36 -13.89
CA VAL A 50 -8.55 -15.11 -14.36
C VAL A 50 -8.78 -14.93 -15.87
N VAL A 51 -8.71 -16.00 -16.66
CA VAL A 51 -9.07 -15.97 -18.10
C VAL A 51 -10.50 -15.45 -18.27
N LEU A 52 -11.45 -16.04 -17.54
CA LEU A 52 -12.86 -15.64 -17.60
C LEU A 52 -13.06 -14.17 -17.18
N ALA A 53 -12.47 -13.77 -16.05
CA ALA A 53 -12.63 -12.43 -15.51
C ALA A 53 -11.94 -11.34 -16.36
N SER A 54 -10.81 -11.66 -16.98
CA SER A 54 -10.07 -10.72 -17.84
C SER A 54 -10.67 -10.60 -19.23
N GLY A 55 -11.39 -11.62 -19.71
CA GLY A 55 -11.97 -11.69 -21.05
C GLY A 55 -10.92 -11.80 -22.17
N VAL A 56 -9.74 -12.32 -21.86
CA VAL A 56 -8.68 -12.61 -22.84
C VAL A 56 -8.70 -14.09 -23.21
N ALA A 57 -8.09 -14.47 -24.34
CA ALA A 57 -7.94 -15.89 -24.67
C ALA A 57 -6.97 -16.58 -23.71
N LYS A 58 -7.22 -17.86 -23.38
CA LYS A 58 -6.35 -18.66 -22.51
C LYS A 58 -4.90 -18.65 -22.99
N ALA A 59 -4.67 -18.85 -24.28
CA ALA A 59 -3.32 -18.79 -24.87
C ALA A 59 -2.64 -17.42 -24.67
N THR A 60 -3.40 -16.32 -24.70
CA THR A 60 -2.88 -14.98 -24.43
C THR A 60 -2.44 -14.83 -22.98
N LEU A 61 -3.25 -15.31 -22.02
CA LEU A 61 -2.90 -15.26 -20.61
C LEU A 61 -1.61 -16.05 -20.32
N TYR A 62 -1.50 -17.29 -20.79
CA TYR A 62 -0.31 -18.12 -20.56
C TYR A 62 0.93 -17.62 -21.31
N ARG A 63 0.77 -16.84 -22.38
CA ARG A 63 1.87 -16.15 -23.05
C ARG A 63 2.43 -15.01 -22.21
N HIS A 64 1.58 -14.28 -21.48
CA HIS A 64 2.03 -13.21 -20.59
C HIS A 64 2.52 -13.76 -19.24
N PHE A 65 1.83 -14.76 -18.69
CA PHE A 65 2.08 -15.31 -17.37
C PHE A 65 2.03 -16.85 -17.44
N PRO A 66 3.19 -17.50 -17.67
CA PRO A 66 3.27 -18.95 -17.78
C PRO A 66 2.77 -19.68 -16.53
N THR A 67 2.98 -19.09 -15.35
CA THR A 67 2.52 -19.63 -14.06
C THR A 67 1.65 -18.63 -13.30
N LYS A 68 0.92 -19.14 -12.29
CA LYS A 68 0.17 -18.29 -11.35
C LYS A 68 1.11 -17.37 -10.57
N ASP A 69 2.30 -17.86 -10.21
CA ASP A 69 3.29 -17.07 -9.49
C ASP A 69 3.77 -15.89 -10.33
N ASP A 70 4.01 -16.07 -11.63
CA ASP A 70 4.40 -14.98 -12.53
C ASP A 70 3.35 -13.87 -12.55
N LEU A 71 2.07 -14.25 -12.61
CA LEU A 71 0.96 -13.30 -12.54
C LEU A 71 0.92 -12.57 -11.19
N VAL A 72 1.04 -13.30 -10.08
CA VAL A 72 1.00 -12.70 -8.74
C VAL A 72 2.19 -11.76 -8.54
N LEU A 73 3.40 -12.13 -8.98
CA LEU A 73 4.57 -11.26 -8.93
C LEU A 73 4.35 -9.94 -9.70
N ALA A 74 3.76 -10.02 -10.90
CA ALA A 74 3.43 -8.83 -11.66
C ALA A 74 2.39 -7.94 -10.97
N ILE A 75 1.38 -8.55 -10.33
CA ILE A 75 0.38 -7.83 -9.53
C ILE A 75 1.02 -7.16 -8.31
N LEU A 76 1.90 -7.87 -7.59
CA LEU A 76 2.62 -7.32 -6.42
C LEU A 76 3.49 -6.14 -6.83
N LYS A 77 4.18 -6.22 -7.98
CA LYS A 77 4.97 -5.13 -8.53
C LYS A 77 4.12 -3.91 -8.90
N ARG A 78 2.99 -4.09 -9.59
CA ARG A 78 2.06 -2.99 -9.88
C ARG A 78 1.57 -2.34 -8.58
N ARG A 79 1.24 -3.17 -7.57
CA ARG A 79 0.81 -2.70 -6.26
C ARG A 79 1.87 -1.93 -5.51
N GLU A 80 3.14 -2.29 -5.61
CA GLU A 80 4.24 -1.51 -5.05
C GLU A 80 4.27 -0.11 -5.66
N THR A 81 4.17 0.01 -6.99
CA THR A 81 4.19 1.32 -7.65
C THR A 81 3.05 2.21 -7.16
N ASP A 82 1.83 1.69 -7.15
CA ASP A 82 0.64 2.43 -6.73
C ASP A 82 0.73 2.82 -5.23
N TRP A 83 1.16 1.88 -4.38
CA TRP A 83 1.13 2.03 -2.93
C TRP A 83 2.34 2.79 -2.39
N THR A 84 3.55 2.31 -2.69
CA THR A 84 4.80 2.83 -2.12
C THR A 84 5.12 4.23 -2.64
N PHE A 85 5.04 4.41 -3.96
CA PHE A 85 5.41 5.68 -4.59
C PHE A 85 4.21 6.63 -4.70
N GLY A 86 3.03 6.12 -5.08
CA GLY A 86 1.83 6.96 -5.25
C GLY A 86 1.23 7.43 -3.93
N ILE A 87 0.99 6.52 -2.99
CA ILE A 87 0.24 6.82 -1.77
C ILE A 87 1.16 7.29 -0.63
N VAL A 88 2.24 6.55 -0.34
CA VAL A 88 3.10 6.87 0.82
C VAL A 88 4.03 8.04 0.53
N ASP A 89 4.82 8.01 -0.55
CA ASP A 89 5.77 9.09 -0.86
C ASP A 89 5.07 10.34 -1.41
N SER A 90 4.45 10.23 -2.60
CA SER A 90 3.84 11.37 -3.28
C SER A 90 2.66 11.95 -2.51
N GLY A 91 1.79 11.10 -1.95
CA GLY A 91 0.67 11.52 -1.11
C GLY A 91 1.13 12.33 0.11
N ALA A 92 2.11 11.83 0.87
CA ALA A 92 2.64 12.55 2.04
C ALA A 92 3.28 13.89 1.66
N ARG A 93 4.09 13.92 0.58
CA ARG A 93 4.73 15.14 0.08
C ARG A 93 3.71 16.18 -0.39
N SER A 94 2.58 15.75 -0.95
CA SER A 94 1.51 16.67 -1.41
C SER A 94 0.77 17.38 -0.27
N LEU A 95 0.78 16.79 0.93
CA LEU A 95 0.06 17.31 2.09
C LEU A 95 0.94 18.10 3.05
N SER A 96 2.27 18.00 2.93
CA SER A 96 3.20 18.73 3.80
C SER A 96 4.57 18.96 3.15
N ASP A 97 5.04 20.20 3.23
CA ASP A 97 6.41 20.58 2.88
C ASP A 97 7.42 20.29 4.00
N GLN A 98 6.96 20.13 5.24
CA GLN A 98 7.80 19.84 6.39
C GLN A 98 8.05 18.34 6.52
N PRO A 99 9.31 17.87 6.72
CA PRO A 99 9.64 16.45 6.84
C PRO A 99 8.84 15.70 7.92
N GLU A 100 8.72 16.26 9.12
CA GLU A 100 7.88 15.66 10.19
C GLU A 100 6.40 15.66 9.82
N GLY A 101 5.93 16.71 9.15
CA GLY A 101 4.57 16.77 8.64
C GLY A 101 4.30 15.70 7.57
N ARG A 102 5.29 15.34 6.74
CA ARG A 102 5.18 14.25 5.75
C ARG A 102 4.98 12.90 6.43
N LEU A 103 5.73 12.63 7.51
CA LEU A 103 5.55 11.41 8.30
C LEU A 103 4.09 11.30 8.78
N LEU A 104 3.56 12.35 9.42
CA LEU A 104 2.18 12.36 9.91
C LEU A 104 1.14 12.31 8.79
N ALA A 105 1.42 12.98 7.67
CA ALA A 105 0.56 13.00 6.49
C ALA A 105 0.31 11.61 5.89
N ILE A 106 1.21 10.64 6.08
CA ILE A 106 0.97 9.24 5.70
C ILE A 106 -0.34 8.73 6.33
N PHE A 107 -0.60 9.08 7.59
CA PHE A 107 -1.83 8.67 8.27
C PHE A 107 -3.05 9.45 7.78
N ASP A 108 -2.88 10.71 7.34
CA ASP A 108 -3.98 11.48 6.73
C ASP A 108 -4.38 10.87 5.37
N VAL A 109 -3.39 10.43 4.58
CA VAL A 109 -3.63 9.65 3.36
C VAL A 109 -4.34 8.33 3.67
N PHE A 110 -3.93 7.62 4.73
CA PHE A 110 -4.58 6.37 5.15
C PHE A 110 -6.01 6.60 5.64
N ASP A 111 -6.29 7.70 6.37
CA ASP A 111 -7.66 8.03 6.80
C ASP A 111 -8.58 8.17 5.59
N GLY A 112 -8.13 8.91 4.56
CA GLY A 112 -8.87 9.05 3.30
C GLY A 112 -9.05 7.71 2.57
N TRP A 113 -8.03 6.85 2.56
CA TRP A 113 -8.11 5.52 1.95
C TRP A 113 -9.09 4.59 2.68
N PHE A 114 -9.09 4.58 4.01
CA PHE A 114 -9.96 3.72 4.83
C PHE A 114 -11.45 4.04 4.68
N GLN A 115 -11.81 5.25 4.24
CA GLN A 115 -13.22 5.63 4.00
C GLN A 115 -13.76 5.16 2.64
N ARG A 116 -12.94 4.53 1.80
CA ARG A 116 -13.36 4.14 0.46
C ARG A 116 -14.00 2.76 0.46
N ASP A 117 -15.01 2.58 -0.38
CA ASP A 117 -15.70 1.29 -0.57
C ASP A 117 -14.79 0.19 -1.15
N ASP A 118 -13.67 0.58 -1.78
CA ASP A 118 -12.67 -0.32 -2.36
C ASP A 118 -11.45 -0.53 -1.44
N PHE A 119 -11.56 -0.14 -0.17
CA PHE A 119 -10.53 -0.43 0.83
C PHE A 119 -10.38 -1.94 1.02
N GLU A 120 -9.16 -2.43 0.79
CA GLU A 120 -8.78 -3.82 0.96
C GLU A 120 -7.48 -3.87 1.77
N ALA A 121 -7.40 -4.77 2.75
CA ALA A 121 -6.22 -4.88 3.60
C ALA A 121 -4.94 -5.16 2.78
N CYS A 122 -3.78 -4.79 3.35
CA CYS A 122 -2.49 -4.81 2.66
C CYS A 122 -2.16 -6.18 2.01
N THR A 123 -2.16 -6.21 0.67
CA THR A 123 -1.96 -7.44 -0.14
C THR A 123 -0.64 -8.14 0.19
N PHE A 124 0.44 -7.40 0.46
CA PHE A 124 1.76 -7.98 0.79
C PHE A 124 1.75 -8.81 2.08
N VAL A 125 1.08 -8.33 3.14
CA VAL A 125 1.01 -9.05 4.42
C VAL A 125 0.21 -10.33 4.26
N LYS A 126 -0.90 -10.27 3.52
CA LYS A 126 -1.71 -11.45 3.19
C LYS A 126 -0.88 -12.51 2.47
N VAL A 127 -0.10 -12.11 1.46
CA VAL A 127 0.76 -13.05 0.72
C VAL A 127 1.83 -13.69 1.62
N ILE A 128 2.46 -12.92 2.52
CA ILE A 128 3.44 -13.47 3.47
C ILE A 128 2.79 -14.52 4.36
N LEU A 129 1.60 -14.24 4.90
CA LEU A 129 0.88 -15.16 5.78
C LEU A 129 0.41 -16.43 5.05
N GLU A 130 0.03 -16.32 3.78
CA GLU A 130 -0.47 -17.46 3.00
C GLU A 130 0.64 -18.34 2.40
N MET A 131 1.72 -17.71 1.92
CA MET A 131 2.76 -18.40 1.15
C MET A 131 3.99 -18.72 1.99
N GLY A 132 4.25 -17.96 3.06
CA GLY A 132 5.46 -18.07 3.86
C GLY A 132 6.70 -17.48 3.16
N MET A 133 7.75 -17.25 3.95
CA MET A 133 8.99 -16.60 3.49
C MET A 133 9.87 -17.48 2.60
N ASP A 134 9.67 -18.80 2.62
CA ASP A 134 10.38 -19.74 1.76
C ASP A 134 9.83 -19.73 0.32
N HIS A 135 8.64 -19.16 0.11
CA HIS A 135 8.03 -19.04 -1.21
C HIS A 135 8.49 -17.76 -1.93
N PRO A 136 8.71 -17.79 -3.27
CA PRO A 136 9.08 -16.60 -4.04
C PRO A 136 8.13 -15.40 -3.82
N LEU A 137 6.82 -15.65 -3.76
CA LEU A 137 5.81 -14.61 -3.51
C LEU A 137 5.93 -13.97 -2.11
N GLY A 138 6.28 -14.75 -1.09
CA GLY A 138 6.51 -14.25 0.26
C GLY A 138 7.76 -13.36 0.32
N ARG A 139 8.86 -13.80 -0.31
CA ARG A 139 10.09 -12.99 -0.43
C ARG A 139 9.85 -11.67 -1.17
N ALA A 140 9.17 -11.71 -2.31
CA ALA A 140 8.83 -10.53 -3.08
C ALA A 140 7.99 -9.55 -2.26
N SER A 141 6.98 -10.05 -1.55
CA SER A 141 6.14 -9.23 -0.67
C SER A 141 6.93 -8.58 0.45
N SER A 142 7.87 -9.31 1.07
CA SER A 142 8.76 -8.75 2.08
C SER A 142 9.68 -7.66 1.52
N ALA A 143 10.20 -7.84 0.30
CA ALA A 143 11.04 -6.85 -0.36
C ALA A 143 10.25 -5.55 -0.63
N HIS A 144 9.02 -5.65 -1.13
CA HIS A 144 8.16 -4.49 -1.36
C HIS A 144 7.82 -3.73 -0.08
N LEU A 145 7.62 -4.46 1.04
CA LEU A 145 7.43 -3.83 2.34
C LEU A 145 8.69 -3.07 2.80
N ALA A 146 9.88 -3.61 2.51
CA ALA A 146 11.14 -2.93 2.81
C ALA A 146 11.30 -1.64 1.99
N THR A 147 10.86 -1.60 0.73
CA THR A 147 10.86 -0.37 -0.09
C THR A 147 10.06 0.76 0.57
N ILE A 148 8.91 0.45 1.18
CA ILE A 148 8.13 1.46 1.93
C ILE A 148 8.91 1.96 3.15
N GLY A 149 9.63 1.06 3.84
CA GLY A 149 10.52 1.42 4.94
C GLY A 149 11.59 2.44 4.52
N THR A 150 12.14 2.31 3.31
CA THR A 150 13.11 3.27 2.75
C THR A 150 12.52 4.67 2.59
N VAL A 151 11.27 4.80 2.16
CA VAL A 151 10.58 6.10 2.04
C VAL A 151 10.44 6.76 3.41
N VAL A 152 9.97 6.00 4.41
CA VAL A 152 9.79 6.50 5.77
C VAL A 152 11.13 6.88 6.41
N SER A 153 12.17 6.06 6.21
CA SER A 153 13.53 6.35 6.66
C SER A 153 14.05 7.64 6.01
N GLY A 154 13.78 7.86 4.73
CA GLY A 154 14.08 9.10 4.03
C GLY A 154 13.44 10.33 4.69
N PHE A 155 12.14 10.27 4.99
CA PHE A 155 11.46 11.37 5.70
C PHE A 155 12.01 11.59 7.11
N ALA A 156 12.33 10.52 7.83
CA ALA A 156 12.94 10.61 9.17
C ALA A 156 14.34 11.24 9.13
N ALA A 157 15.14 10.90 8.13
CA ALA A 157 16.45 11.51 7.90
C ALA A 157 16.33 13.00 7.52
N GLU A 158 15.41 13.36 6.62
CA GLU A 158 15.11 14.75 6.26
C GLU A 158 14.63 15.56 7.49
N ALA A 159 13.90 14.93 8.40
CA ALA A 159 13.49 15.52 9.67
C ALA A 159 14.65 15.64 10.67
N GLY A 160 15.79 14.97 10.46
CA GLY A 160 16.89 14.93 11.42
C GLY A 160 16.54 14.14 12.69
N LEU A 161 15.76 13.07 12.54
CA LEU A 161 15.50 12.10 13.60
C LEU A 161 16.71 11.16 13.79
N THR A 162 16.90 10.65 15.01
CA THR A 162 17.95 9.69 15.32
C THR A 162 17.58 8.31 14.80
N ASP A 163 18.58 7.62 14.24
CA ASP A 163 18.45 6.28 13.68
C ASP A 163 17.22 6.14 12.75
N PRO A 164 17.23 6.79 11.58
CA PRO A 164 16.08 6.80 10.66
C PRO A 164 15.61 5.40 10.25
N GLU A 165 16.51 4.42 10.21
CA GLU A 165 16.18 3.04 9.88
C GLU A 165 15.37 2.37 10.99
N GLU A 166 15.82 2.46 12.24
CA GLU A 166 15.07 1.91 13.37
C GLU A 166 13.76 2.67 13.59
N PHE A 167 13.78 4.00 13.44
CA PHE A 167 12.56 4.80 13.45
C PHE A 167 11.56 4.31 12.41
N ALA A 168 12.01 4.03 11.17
CA ALA A 168 11.14 3.53 10.12
C ALA A 168 10.53 2.16 10.48
N ARG A 169 11.26 1.26 11.15
CA ARG A 169 10.71 -0.03 11.63
C ARG A 169 9.60 0.18 12.64
N VAL A 170 9.80 1.04 13.65
CA VAL A 170 8.77 1.40 14.64
C VAL A 170 7.57 2.05 13.97
N TRP A 171 7.80 2.98 13.05
CA TRP A 171 6.75 3.65 12.29
C TRP A 171 5.92 2.67 11.46
N PHE A 172 6.58 1.68 10.86
CA PHE A 172 5.91 0.67 10.06
C PHE A 172 4.98 -0.22 10.88
N ILE A 173 5.30 -0.45 12.16
CA ILE A 173 4.38 -1.13 13.08
C ILE A 173 3.09 -0.32 13.24
N LEU A 174 3.17 1.00 13.42
CA LEU A 174 1.99 1.87 13.49
C LEU A 174 1.19 1.85 12.18
N MET A 175 1.87 1.96 11.05
CA MET A 175 1.25 1.88 9.72
C MET A 175 0.52 0.55 9.50
N LYS A 176 1.13 -0.59 9.85
CA LYS A 176 0.47 -1.90 9.70
C LYS A 176 -0.65 -2.08 10.70
N GLY A 177 -0.44 -1.64 11.94
CA GLY A 177 -1.44 -1.68 13.00
C GLY A 177 -2.73 -0.97 12.58
N CYS A 178 -2.65 0.26 12.06
CA CYS A 178 -3.86 0.98 11.68
C CYS A 178 -4.56 0.39 10.46
N ILE A 179 -3.83 -0.16 9.48
CA ILE A 179 -4.43 -0.87 8.34
C ILE A 179 -5.22 -2.09 8.82
N VAL A 180 -4.65 -2.87 9.75
CA VAL A 180 -5.33 -4.06 10.31
C VAL A 180 -6.55 -3.65 11.13
N GLN A 181 -6.46 -2.60 11.94
CA GLN A 181 -7.60 -2.10 12.71
C GLN A 181 -8.72 -1.55 11.82
N ALA A 182 -8.38 -0.84 10.75
CA ALA A 182 -9.36 -0.39 9.75
C ALA A 182 -10.06 -1.58 9.09
N ALA A 183 -9.31 -2.62 8.70
CA ALA A 183 -9.87 -3.85 8.16
C ALA A 183 -10.76 -4.61 9.17
N ALA A 184 -10.48 -4.46 10.47
CA ALA A 184 -11.32 -4.97 11.55
C ALA A 184 -12.57 -4.11 11.85
N GLY A 185 -12.83 -3.06 11.06
CA GLY A 185 -14.01 -2.21 11.17
C GLY A 185 -13.83 -0.94 12.00
N ASP A 186 -12.59 -0.53 12.30
CA ASP A 186 -12.30 0.75 12.95
C ASP A 186 -11.91 1.84 11.92
N PRO A 187 -12.87 2.62 11.39
CA PRO A 187 -12.59 3.62 10.37
C PRO A 187 -11.72 4.78 10.87
N ARG A 188 -11.49 4.90 12.19
CA ARG A 188 -10.68 5.96 12.81
C ARG A 188 -9.27 5.49 13.16
N ALA A 189 -8.88 4.28 12.77
CA ALA A 189 -7.59 3.70 13.10
C ALA A 189 -6.41 4.59 12.68
N ALA A 190 -6.49 5.21 11.49
CA ALA A 190 -5.48 6.14 10.99
C ALA A 190 -5.27 7.34 11.92
N ARG A 191 -6.36 7.96 12.40
CA ARG A 191 -6.28 9.13 13.31
C ARG A 191 -5.61 8.79 14.63
N ARG A 192 -5.88 7.60 15.18
CA ARG A 192 -5.23 7.14 16.41
C ARG A 192 -3.75 6.86 16.16
N ALA A 193 -3.40 6.24 15.04
CA ALA A 193 -2.00 6.02 14.66
C ALA A 193 -1.26 7.34 14.40
N ARG A 194 -1.93 8.36 13.86
CA ARG A 194 -1.38 9.72 13.72
C ARG A 194 -1.00 10.31 15.08
N ALA A 195 -1.91 10.26 16.06
CA ALA A 195 -1.64 10.72 17.42
C ALA A 195 -0.49 9.93 18.08
N MET A 196 -0.41 8.61 17.86
CA MET A 196 0.73 7.80 18.31
C MET A 196 2.03 8.20 17.60
N GLY A 197 1.97 8.53 16.30
CA GLY A 197 3.11 9.00 15.52
C GLY A 197 3.71 10.29 16.07
N GLU A 198 2.87 11.24 16.52
CA GLU A 198 3.34 12.45 17.20
C GLU A 198 4.16 12.12 18.45
N LEU A 199 3.70 11.15 19.26
CA LEU A 199 4.42 10.68 20.44
C LEU A 199 5.75 10.01 20.10
N VAL A 200 5.79 9.20 19.04
CA VAL A 200 7.01 8.53 18.57
C VAL A 200 8.04 9.54 18.08
N ILE A 201 7.62 10.56 17.32
CA ILE A 201 8.51 11.65 16.89
C ILE A 201 9.06 12.41 18.11
N ALA A 202 8.19 12.79 19.05
CA ALA A 202 8.59 13.51 20.25
C ALA A 202 9.60 12.71 21.11
N ALA A 203 9.36 11.41 21.28
CA ALA A 203 10.25 10.52 22.02
C ALA A 203 11.63 10.40 21.34
N ASN A 204 11.67 10.26 20.02
CA ASN A 204 12.93 10.22 19.26
C ASN A 204 13.73 11.52 19.42
N ARG A 205 13.06 12.69 19.38
CA ARG A 205 13.69 13.99 19.62
C ARG A 205 14.22 14.17 21.04
N ALA A 206 13.54 13.62 22.04
CA ALA A 206 14.01 13.68 23.42
C ALA A 206 15.31 12.88 23.61
N ALA A 207 15.45 11.74 22.92
CA ALA A 207 16.67 10.93 22.93
C ALA A 207 17.89 11.62 22.27
N VAL A 208 17.67 12.61 21.39
CA VAL A 208 18.76 13.43 20.80
C VAL A 208 19.34 14.43 21.81
N LYS A 209 18.51 14.89 22.75
CA LYS A 209 18.84 16.00 23.67
C LYS A 209 19.50 15.54 24.97
N GLY A 210 19.48 14.25 25.28
CA GLY A 210 20.10 13.64 26.45
C GLY A 210 21.41 12.96 26.09
#